data_AF-A0A176VIG3-F1
#
_entry.id   AF-A0A176VIG3-F1
#
_cell.length_a   1.000
_cell.length_b   1.000
_cell.length_c   1.000
_cell.angle_alpha   90.00
_cell.angle_beta   90.00
_cell.angle_gamma   90.00
#
_symmetry.space_group_name_H-M   'P 1'
#
loop_
_entity.id
_entity.type
_entity.pdbx_description
1 polymer ?
#
loop_
_entity_poly.entity_id
_entity_poly.type
_entity_poly.pdbx_seq_one_letter_code
_entity_poly.pdbx_strand_id
1 'polypeptide(L)'
;MDDAGCGGAGDSHRLAKLGGLNKASGNGLRKEFFGSHPMEPAVRPSASTAPPATAAAPVAAPVAQENWDELNKSLEGASPFEIMQKALTMFGNDIAIAFSGAEDVALIEYAHLTGLPYRVFSLETGRLNPETYRLFDEVEKKYNIHIEYMFPDASEVEALVRAKGLFSFYQDGHQECCRVRKVRPLRRALKGLRAWITGQRRDQSPGTRANVPVVQVDPAFEGLDGGPGSLIKFNPLTAATGAEVWNFLRTMNVPINALHSQGYVSIGCEPCTRPVLPGQHEREGRWWWEDATAKECGLHKGNLNEQQTTESGIGAAVEVQDIFTGKNVTALSREEIERATAEPRDKAGLVVLYAPWCQYSQAMDEAFNQVADTLEHSPVLVGKFRADGDQKAYAQQNLQLVTFPTILFFPRGTRAVVKYPSERRDVDSLLAFVKSFQ
;
A
#
# COMPACT_ATOMS: atom_id res chain seq x y z
N MET A 1 -44.10 -48.82 2.73
CA MET A 1 -43.27 -48.56 3.92
C MET A 1 -42.76 -47.12 3.92
N ASP A 2 -43.58 -46.08 4.03
CA ASP A 2 -45.06 -45.95 3.89
C ASP A 2 -45.42 -44.51 3.49
N ASP A 3 -46.71 -44.31 3.21
CA ASP A 3 -47.35 -43.09 2.68
C ASP A 3 -47.23 -41.85 3.62
N ALA A 4 -47.59 -40.62 3.24
CA ALA A 4 -48.52 -40.21 2.17
C ALA A 4 -48.24 -38.80 1.61
N GLY A 5 -48.99 -38.43 0.56
CA GLY A 5 -49.06 -37.05 0.06
C GLY A 5 -50.39 -36.78 -0.67
N CYS A 6 -50.70 -35.50 -0.88
CA CYS A 6 -51.79 -34.98 -1.71
C CYS A 6 -51.58 -33.45 -1.87
N GLY A 7 -51.90 -32.73 -2.94
CA GLY A 7 -52.45 -33.03 -4.28
C GLY A 7 -52.97 -31.70 -4.86
N GLY A 8 -52.49 -31.18 -6.00
CA GLY A 8 -53.10 -31.36 -7.34
C GLY A 8 -54.01 -30.18 -7.73
N ALA A 9 -54.23 -29.81 -9.00
CA ALA A 9 -53.59 -30.22 -10.25
C ALA A 9 -53.96 -29.28 -11.44
N GLY A 10 -53.15 -29.30 -12.51
CA GLY A 10 -53.54 -29.01 -13.91
C GLY A 10 -53.45 -27.56 -14.42
N ASP A 11 -53.40 -27.28 -15.73
CA ASP A 11 -52.96 -28.06 -16.92
C ASP A 11 -52.80 -27.06 -18.11
N SER A 12 -52.31 -27.31 -19.34
CA SER A 12 -51.89 -28.51 -20.08
C SER A 12 -51.01 -28.14 -21.30
N HIS A 13 -50.53 -29.15 -22.06
CA HIS A 13 -50.14 -29.09 -23.49
C HIS A 13 -48.85 -28.29 -23.87
N ARG A 14 -48.03 -28.64 -24.89
CA ARG A 14 -48.00 -29.77 -25.87
C ARG A 14 -46.58 -29.89 -26.49
N LEU A 15 -46.17 -31.13 -26.84
CA LEU A 15 -45.33 -31.60 -27.99
C LEU A 15 -44.09 -30.80 -28.51
N ALA A 16 -42.99 -31.37 -29.03
CA ALA A 16 -42.43 -32.74 -29.03
C ALA A 16 -41.07 -32.82 -29.80
N LYS A 17 -40.17 -33.76 -29.41
CA LYS A 17 -39.15 -34.47 -30.27
C LYS A 17 -38.02 -33.61 -30.93
N LEU A 18 -36.87 -34.12 -31.39
CA LEU A 18 -36.29 -35.49 -31.50
C LEU A 18 -34.74 -35.43 -31.64
N GLY A 19 -34.02 -36.49 -31.22
CA GLY A 19 -32.66 -36.83 -31.69
C GLY A 19 -31.48 -36.12 -30.99
N GLY A 20 -30.29 -36.71 -30.86
CA GLY A 20 -29.84 -38.07 -31.20
C GLY A 20 -28.56 -38.46 -30.43
N LEU A 21 -28.26 -39.75 -30.32
CA LEU A 21 -27.14 -40.26 -29.50
C LEU A 21 -25.80 -40.30 -30.26
N ASN A 22 -24.70 -40.29 -29.51
CA ASN A 22 -23.73 -41.38 -29.68
C ASN A 22 -22.97 -41.72 -28.39
N LYS A 23 -22.70 -43.01 -28.17
CA LYS A 23 -21.80 -43.53 -27.13
C LYS A 23 -20.71 -44.34 -27.83
N ALA A 24 -19.47 -44.23 -27.36
CA ALA A 24 -18.42 -45.21 -27.63
C ALA A 24 -17.79 -45.63 -26.29
N SER A 25 -17.61 -46.94 -26.11
CA SER A 25 -16.90 -47.52 -24.98
C SER A 25 -15.80 -48.43 -25.53
N GLY A 26 -14.60 -48.37 -24.96
CA GLY A 26 -13.43 -49.10 -25.42
C GLY A 26 -12.51 -49.45 -24.26
N ASN A 27 -12.70 -50.63 -23.69
CA ASN A 27 -11.86 -51.14 -22.59
C ASN A 27 -10.69 -51.96 -23.16
N GLY A 28 -9.46 -51.76 -22.68
CA GLY A 28 -8.24 -52.17 -23.39
C GLY A 28 -7.03 -52.50 -22.53
N LEU A 29 -7.08 -53.61 -21.79
CA LEU A 29 -5.97 -54.11 -20.97
C LEU A 29 -4.86 -54.76 -21.82
N ARG A 30 -3.63 -54.22 -21.76
CA ARG A 30 -2.36 -54.92 -22.00
C ARG A 30 -1.35 -54.42 -20.97
N LYS A 31 -1.01 -55.23 -19.96
CA LYS A 31 0.02 -56.29 -19.95
C LYS A 31 1.44 -55.76 -20.12
N GLU A 32 2.24 -56.02 -19.11
CA GLU A 32 3.64 -55.63 -18.93
C GLU A 32 4.56 -56.31 -19.96
N PHE A 33 5.72 -55.68 -20.20
CA PHE A 33 6.87 -56.32 -20.85
C PHE A 33 8.14 -55.89 -20.11
N PHE A 34 8.75 -56.81 -19.37
CA PHE A 34 10.08 -56.62 -18.78
C PHE A 34 11.15 -56.76 -19.87
N GLY A 35 11.55 -55.64 -20.46
CA GLY A 35 12.69 -55.56 -21.36
C GLY A 35 14.00 -55.37 -20.59
N SER A 36 14.81 -56.42 -20.46
CA SER A 36 16.17 -56.29 -19.93
C SER A 36 17.07 -55.56 -20.94
N HIS A 37 17.90 -54.65 -20.45
CA HIS A 37 19.00 -54.05 -21.22
C HIS A 37 20.32 -54.34 -20.50
N PRO A 38 21.39 -54.73 -21.23
CA PRO A 38 22.71 -54.95 -20.63
C PRO A 38 23.33 -53.61 -20.19
N MET A 39 24.08 -53.62 -19.09
CA MET A 39 24.84 -52.43 -18.66
C MET A 39 26.10 -52.29 -19.52
N GLU A 40 26.30 -51.11 -20.11
CA GLU A 40 27.62 -50.73 -20.64
C GLU A 40 28.62 -50.46 -19.49
N PRO A 41 29.92 -50.68 -19.71
CA PRO A 41 30.94 -50.46 -18.69
C PRO A 41 31.16 -48.96 -18.42
N ALA A 42 31.33 -48.60 -17.15
CA ALA A 42 31.48 -47.21 -16.73
C ALA A 42 32.71 -46.51 -17.35
N VAL A 43 32.47 -45.41 -18.07
CA VAL A 43 33.51 -44.53 -18.60
C VAL A 43 34.19 -43.80 -17.45
N ARG A 44 35.54 -43.84 -17.41
CA ARG A 44 36.33 -43.10 -16.41
C ARG A 44 36.24 -41.59 -16.67
N PRO A 45 36.14 -40.73 -15.63
CA PRO A 45 36.19 -39.29 -15.83
C PRO A 45 37.55 -38.89 -16.42
N SER A 46 37.52 -38.14 -17.53
CA SER A 46 38.71 -37.50 -18.08
C SER A 46 39.19 -36.37 -17.17
N ALA A 47 40.47 -36.00 -17.26
CA ALA A 47 41.06 -34.97 -16.41
C ALA A 47 40.40 -33.60 -16.63
N SER A 48 40.13 -32.88 -15.55
CA SER A 48 39.55 -31.54 -15.59
C SER A 48 40.55 -30.53 -16.17
N THR A 49 40.24 -29.99 -17.35
CA THR A 49 40.90 -28.80 -17.88
C THR A 49 40.30 -27.57 -17.21
N ALA A 50 41.11 -26.83 -16.44
CA ALA A 50 40.66 -25.61 -15.78
C ALA A 50 40.16 -24.56 -16.81
N PRO A 51 39.10 -23.79 -16.48
CA PRO A 51 38.68 -22.67 -17.32
C PRO A 51 39.79 -21.61 -17.39
N PRO A 52 39.89 -20.84 -18.49
CA PRO A 52 40.82 -19.72 -18.57
C PRO A 52 40.49 -18.69 -17.49
N ALA A 53 41.52 -18.10 -16.89
CA ALA A 53 41.33 -17.09 -15.85
C ALA A 53 40.54 -15.90 -16.38
N THR A 54 39.39 -15.63 -15.76
CA THR A 54 38.58 -14.45 -16.07
C THR A 54 39.42 -13.20 -15.87
N ALA A 55 39.55 -12.37 -16.90
CA ALA A 55 40.15 -11.05 -16.74
C ALA A 55 39.32 -10.30 -15.68
N ALA A 56 40.00 -9.78 -14.65
CA ALA A 56 39.32 -9.04 -13.60
C ALA A 56 38.59 -7.85 -14.24
N ALA A 57 37.28 -7.73 -13.98
CA ALA A 57 36.54 -6.53 -14.33
C ALA A 57 37.25 -5.32 -13.68
N PRO A 58 37.32 -4.16 -14.37
CA PRO A 58 37.95 -2.98 -13.78
C PRO A 58 37.27 -2.67 -12.45
N VAL A 59 38.06 -2.62 -11.38
CA VAL A 59 37.56 -2.27 -10.05
C VAL A 59 36.87 -0.92 -10.18
N ALA A 60 35.56 -0.87 -9.87
CA ALA A 60 34.80 0.36 -9.95
C ALA A 60 35.53 1.44 -9.15
N ALA A 61 35.78 2.59 -9.80
CA ALA A 61 36.42 3.71 -9.13
C ALA A 61 35.63 4.04 -7.85
N PRO A 62 36.29 4.42 -6.74
CA PRO A 62 35.58 4.79 -5.53
C PRO A 62 34.59 5.90 -5.88
N VAL A 63 33.31 5.62 -5.67
CA VAL A 63 32.24 6.60 -5.94
C VAL A 63 32.61 7.85 -5.16
N ALA A 64 32.76 8.98 -5.86
CA ALA A 64 32.99 10.26 -5.22
C ALA A 64 31.88 10.49 -4.19
N GLN A 65 32.15 11.25 -3.11
CA GLN A 65 31.18 11.41 -2.04
C GLN A 65 30.03 12.34 -2.50
N GLU A 66 29.11 11.75 -3.27
CA GLU A 66 27.98 12.39 -3.94
C GLU A 66 27.11 13.13 -2.93
N ASN A 67 26.85 14.41 -3.18
CA ASN A 67 25.93 15.18 -2.38
C ASN A 67 24.50 14.85 -2.81
N TRP A 68 23.87 13.88 -2.14
CA TRP A 68 22.53 13.41 -2.46
C TRP A 68 21.46 14.51 -2.42
N ASP A 69 21.64 15.57 -1.61
CA ASP A 69 20.72 16.72 -1.57
C ASP A 69 20.85 17.61 -2.82
N GLU A 70 22.06 17.77 -3.35
CA GLU A 70 22.30 18.47 -4.63
C GLU A 70 21.83 17.63 -5.81
N LEU A 71 22.09 16.31 -5.78
CA LEU A 71 21.57 15.40 -6.80
C LEU A 71 20.04 15.41 -6.81
N ASN A 72 19.37 15.38 -5.65
CA ASN A 72 17.92 15.50 -5.58
C ASN A 72 17.41 16.82 -6.18
N LYS A 73 18.00 17.96 -5.80
CA LYS A 73 17.63 19.28 -6.35
C LYS A 73 17.81 19.34 -7.87
N SER A 74 18.87 18.74 -8.42
CA SER A 74 19.10 18.70 -9.87
C SER A 74 18.14 17.77 -10.63
N LEU A 75 17.58 16.76 -9.97
CA LEU A 75 16.63 15.81 -10.55
C LEU A 75 15.15 16.15 -10.27
N GLU A 76 14.85 17.15 -9.44
CA GLU A 76 13.47 17.51 -9.05
C GLU A 76 12.60 17.98 -10.23
N GLY A 77 13.21 18.49 -11.30
CA GLY A 77 12.54 18.83 -12.56
C GLY A 77 12.77 17.84 -13.71
N ALA A 78 13.45 16.71 -13.47
CA ALA A 78 13.79 15.73 -14.50
C ALA A 78 12.65 14.73 -14.76
N SER A 79 12.57 14.20 -15.98
CA SER A 79 11.59 13.16 -16.31
C SER A 79 11.93 11.82 -15.63
N PRO A 80 10.94 10.92 -15.44
CA PRO A 80 11.20 9.58 -14.92
C PRO A 80 12.23 8.80 -15.75
N PHE A 81 12.29 9.03 -17.06
CA PHE A 81 13.30 8.44 -17.95
C PHE A 81 14.72 8.90 -17.61
N GLU A 82 14.94 10.20 -17.45
CA GLU A 82 16.26 10.76 -17.11
C GLU A 82 16.71 10.32 -15.72
N ILE A 83 15.79 10.27 -14.75
CA ILE A 83 16.06 9.76 -13.39
C ILE A 83 16.45 8.27 -13.45
N MET A 84 15.73 7.46 -14.21
CA MET A 84 16.04 6.04 -14.42
C MET A 84 17.40 5.84 -15.11
N GLN A 85 17.67 6.58 -16.18
CA GLN A 85 18.94 6.51 -16.91
C GLN A 85 20.12 6.91 -16.01
N LYS A 86 19.99 8.00 -15.23
CA LYS A 86 20.99 8.44 -14.23
C LYS A 86 21.23 7.37 -13.16
N ALA A 87 20.17 6.82 -12.58
CA ALA A 87 20.27 5.81 -11.52
C ALA A 87 20.92 4.49 -12.02
N LEU A 88 20.49 3.97 -13.17
CA LEU A 88 21.07 2.77 -13.77
C LEU A 88 22.53 2.98 -14.20
N THR A 89 22.87 4.17 -14.74
CA THR A 89 24.25 4.51 -15.11
C THR A 89 25.18 4.62 -13.89
N MET A 90 24.70 5.13 -12.75
CA MET A 90 25.51 5.31 -11.54
C MET A 90 25.83 4.00 -10.82
N PHE A 91 24.89 3.03 -10.81
CA PHE A 91 24.99 1.84 -9.95
C PHE A 91 25.05 0.51 -10.71
N GLY A 92 24.66 0.45 -11.99
CA GLY A 92 24.76 -0.75 -12.83
C GLY A 92 24.05 -1.97 -12.23
N ASN A 93 24.82 -2.98 -11.79
CA ASN A 93 24.30 -4.21 -11.19
C ASN A 93 24.02 -4.09 -9.68
N ASP A 94 24.51 -3.04 -9.02
CA ASP A 94 24.33 -2.78 -7.57
C ASP A 94 22.98 -2.08 -7.27
N ILE A 95 22.12 -1.91 -8.27
CA ILE A 95 20.78 -1.32 -8.17
C ILE A 95 19.70 -2.28 -8.71
N ALA A 96 18.52 -2.27 -8.07
CA ALA A 96 17.36 -3.02 -8.54
C ALA A 96 16.04 -2.26 -8.32
N ILE A 97 15.06 -2.55 -9.19
CA ILE A 97 13.69 -2.01 -9.13
C ILE A 97 12.85 -2.89 -8.19
N ALA A 98 12.24 -2.28 -7.19
CA ALA A 98 11.26 -2.94 -6.33
C ALA A 98 9.88 -2.90 -7.00
N PHE A 99 9.48 -4.02 -7.60
CA PHE A 99 8.20 -4.16 -8.30
C PHE A 99 7.17 -4.88 -7.43
N SER A 100 6.00 -4.26 -7.22
CA SER A 100 4.92 -4.80 -6.39
C SER A 100 3.73 -5.38 -7.17
N GLY A 101 3.76 -5.28 -8.51
CA GLY A 101 2.73 -5.85 -9.38
C GLY A 101 1.47 -4.99 -9.46
N ALA A 102 1.65 -3.68 -9.47
CA ALA A 102 0.62 -2.65 -9.57
C ALA A 102 0.96 -1.68 -10.72
N GLU A 103 0.60 -0.39 -10.60
CA GLU A 103 0.95 0.64 -11.57
C GLU A 103 2.46 0.95 -11.63
N ASP A 104 3.22 0.46 -10.66
CA ASP A 104 4.68 0.56 -10.58
C ASP A 104 5.44 -0.22 -11.66
N VAL A 105 4.75 -1.05 -12.45
CA VAL A 105 5.26 -1.64 -13.70
C VAL A 105 5.78 -0.58 -14.69
N ALA A 106 5.31 0.67 -14.58
CA ALA A 106 5.84 1.81 -15.34
C ALA A 106 7.37 1.98 -15.19
N LEU A 107 7.95 1.62 -14.03
CA LEU A 107 9.41 1.66 -13.83
C LEU A 107 10.16 0.66 -14.70
N ILE A 108 9.56 -0.50 -15.01
CA ILE A 108 10.17 -1.52 -15.86
C ILE A 108 10.14 -1.07 -17.32
N GLU A 109 9.04 -0.45 -17.77
CA GLU A 109 8.98 0.19 -19.09
C GLU A 109 10.03 1.32 -19.20
N TYR A 110 10.12 2.23 -18.22
CA TYR A 110 11.16 3.27 -18.25
C TYR A 110 12.58 2.68 -18.23
N ALA A 111 12.84 1.61 -17.47
CA ALA A 111 14.14 0.93 -17.47
C ALA A 111 14.47 0.34 -18.85
N HIS A 112 13.52 -0.38 -19.45
CA HIS A 112 13.64 -0.97 -20.77
C HIS A 112 13.93 0.07 -21.85
N LEU A 113 13.25 1.22 -21.80
CA LEU A 113 13.47 2.34 -22.72
C LEU A 113 14.90 2.94 -22.63
N THR A 114 15.60 2.80 -21.50
CA THR A 114 17.00 3.30 -21.40
C THR A 114 17.99 2.49 -22.23
N GLY A 115 17.66 1.24 -22.57
CA GLY A 115 18.59 0.28 -23.20
C GLY A 115 19.71 -0.23 -22.28
N LEU A 116 19.74 0.18 -21.01
CA LEU A 116 20.72 -0.27 -20.02
C LEU A 116 20.29 -1.61 -19.38
N PRO A 117 21.22 -2.44 -18.89
CA PRO A 117 20.90 -3.55 -18.01
C PRO A 117 20.22 -3.05 -16.72
N TYR A 118 19.21 -3.78 -16.24
CA TYR A 118 18.53 -3.50 -14.97
C TYR A 118 18.11 -4.80 -14.29
N ARG A 119 17.94 -4.74 -12.96
CA ARG A 119 17.43 -5.83 -12.12
C ARG A 119 16.04 -5.47 -11.58
N VAL A 120 15.19 -6.48 -11.36
CA VAL A 120 13.86 -6.33 -10.77
C VAL A 120 13.69 -7.35 -9.66
N PHE A 121 13.18 -6.93 -8.49
CA PHE A 121 12.84 -7.82 -7.40
C PHE A 121 11.41 -7.58 -6.92
N SER A 122 10.75 -8.64 -6.45
CA SER A 122 9.36 -8.59 -5.97
C SER A 122 9.23 -9.30 -4.63
N LEU A 123 8.49 -8.68 -3.70
CA LEU A 123 8.31 -9.19 -2.35
C LEU A 123 7.12 -10.15 -2.29
N GLU A 124 7.38 -11.43 -2.59
CA GLU A 124 6.35 -12.46 -2.58
C GLU A 124 5.93 -12.80 -1.14
N THR A 125 4.76 -12.34 -0.72
CA THR A 125 4.31 -12.40 0.68
C THR A 125 3.67 -13.74 1.07
N GLY A 126 3.44 -14.64 0.12
CA GLY A 126 2.56 -15.81 0.21
C GLY A 126 1.07 -15.46 0.26
N ARG A 127 0.69 -14.21 -0.06
CA ARG A 127 -0.68 -13.66 0.02
C ARG A 127 -0.98 -12.59 -1.06
N LEU A 128 -0.26 -12.58 -2.19
CA LEU A 128 -0.62 -11.71 -3.32
C LEU A 128 -1.87 -12.22 -4.06
N ASN A 129 -2.50 -11.36 -4.86
CA ASN A 129 -3.66 -11.75 -5.67
C ASN A 129 -3.24 -12.68 -6.81
N PRO A 130 -4.08 -13.65 -7.24
CA PRO A 130 -3.84 -14.46 -8.43
C PRO A 130 -3.50 -13.64 -9.70
N GLU A 131 -4.08 -12.45 -9.82
CA GLU A 131 -3.88 -11.49 -10.92
C GLU A 131 -2.48 -10.87 -10.89
N THR A 132 -1.92 -10.67 -9.69
CA THR A 132 -0.56 -10.15 -9.49
C THR A 132 0.50 -11.12 -10.00
N TYR A 133 0.36 -12.43 -9.72
CA TYR A 133 1.27 -13.44 -10.27
C TYR A 133 1.18 -13.53 -11.81
N ARG A 134 -0.03 -13.38 -12.38
CA ARG A 134 -0.20 -13.37 -13.84
C ARG A 134 0.44 -12.15 -14.49
N LEU A 135 0.39 -10.99 -13.84
CA LEU A 135 1.14 -9.80 -14.29
C LEU A 135 2.66 -10.04 -14.22
N PHE A 136 3.17 -10.68 -13.16
CA PHE A 136 4.61 -10.99 -13.07
C PHE A 136 5.07 -11.89 -14.23
N ASP A 137 4.34 -12.97 -14.50
CA ASP A 137 4.59 -13.90 -15.63
C ASP A 137 4.51 -13.20 -17.00
N GLU A 138 3.57 -12.26 -17.19
CA GLU A 138 3.43 -11.46 -18.41
C GLU A 138 4.57 -10.43 -18.57
N VAL A 139 5.02 -9.81 -17.47
CA VAL A 139 6.14 -8.86 -17.43
C VAL A 139 7.47 -9.55 -17.71
N GLU A 140 7.77 -10.70 -17.08
CA GLU A 140 8.98 -11.48 -17.37
C GLU A 140 9.05 -11.85 -18.86
N LYS A 141 7.91 -12.21 -19.48
CA LYS A 141 7.81 -12.55 -20.91
C LYS A 141 7.92 -11.34 -21.85
N LYS A 142 7.25 -10.21 -21.55
CA LYS A 142 7.29 -9.02 -22.41
C LYS A 142 8.69 -8.41 -22.46
N TYR A 143 9.35 -8.31 -21.32
CA TYR A 143 10.65 -7.63 -21.20
C TYR A 143 11.86 -8.56 -21.29
N ASN A 144 11.64 -9.88 -21.32
CA ASN A 144 12.68 -10.91 -21.29
C ASN A 144 13.64 -10.71 -20.09
N ILE A 145 13.04 -10.66 -18.90
CA ILE A 145 13.74 -10.49 -17.61
C ILE A 145 13.38 -11.63 -16.66
N HIS A 146 14.17 -11.76 -15.59
CA HIS A 146 13.84 -12.60 -14.44
C HIS A 146 13.64 -11.73 -13.20
N ILE A 147 12.53 -11.94 -12.50
CA ILE A 147 12.20 -11.22 -11.26
C ILE A 147 12.81 -11.97 -10.07
N GLU A 148 13.56 -11.25 -9.23
CA GLU A 148 14.13 -11.78 -7.99
C GLU A 148 13.02 -11.86 -6.92
N TYR A 149 12.35 -13.01 -6.82
CA TYR A 149 11.23 -13.24 -5.90
C TYR A 149 11.70 -13.47 -4.44
N MET A 150 11.38 -12.51 -3.57
CA MET A 150 11.83 -12.46 -2.17
C MET A 150 10.76 -12.97 -1.19
N PHE A 151 10.76 -14.28 -0.95
CA PHE A 151 9.83 -14.96 -0.05
C PHE A 151 10.05 -14.64 1.45
N PRO A 152 9.01 -14.79 2.30
CA PRO A 152 9.14 -14.80 3.77
C PRO A 152 10.02 -15.93 4.28
N ASP A 153 10.49 -15.80 5.53
CA ASP A 153 10.97 -16.98 6.26
C ASP A 153 9.77 -17.87 6.66
N ALA A 154 9.86 -19.16 6.37
CA ALA A 154 8.77 -20.11 6.62
C ALA A 154 8.50 -20.35 8.12
N SER A 155 9.55 -20.37 8.95
CA SER A 155 9.42 -20.59 10.40
C SER A 155 8.81 -19.38 11.11
N GLU A 156 9.15 -18.16 10.67
CA GLU A 156 8.51 -16.94 11.17
C GLU A 156 7.03 -16.86 10.79
N VAL A 157 6.69 -17.24 9.55
CA VAL A 157 5.29 -17.29 9.08
C VAL A 157 4.51 -18.35 9.84
N GLU A 158 5.08 -19.53 10.05
CA GLU A 158 4.44 -20.61 10.80
C GLU A 158 4.21 -20.20 12.27
N ALA A 159 5.20 -19.60 12.93
CA ALA A 159 5.05 -19.11 14.31
C ALA A 159 3.93 -18.06 14.42
N LEU A 160 3.88 -17.09 13.50
CA LEU A 160 2.82 -16.07 13.46
C LEU A 160 1.44 -16.71 13.25
N VAL A 161 1.30 -17.61 12.29
CA VAL A 161 0.01 -18.23 11.94
C VAL A 161 -0.46 -19.21 13.02
N ARG A 162 0.43 -19.97 13.66
CA ARG A 162 0.09 -20.84 14.80
C ARG A 162 -0.36 -20.04 16.03
N ALA A 163 0.22 -18.87 16.27
CA ALA A 163 -0.12 -18.03 17.42
C ALA A 163 -1.35 -17.15 17.21
N LYS A 164 -1.58 -16.63 16.00
CA LYS A 164 -2.59 -15.59 15.72
C LYS A 164 -3.46 -15.82 14.48
N GLY A 165 -3.35 -16.98 13.82
CA GLY A 165 -4.12 -17.33 12.64
C GLY A 165 -3.70 -16.59 11.36
N LEU A 166 -4.50 -16.76 10.30
CA LEU A 166 -4.19 -16.27 8.94
C LEU A 166 -4.58 -14.80 8.69
N PHE A 167 -5.22 -14.14 9.65
CA PHE A 167 -5.90 -12.84 9.48
C PHE A 167 -5.73 -11.88 10.69
N SER A 168 -4.73 -12.09 11.54
CA SER A 168 -4.50 -11.30 12.76
C SER A 168 -4.46 -9.78 12.53
N PHE A 169 -4.03 -9.36 11.34
CA PHE A 169 -3.94 -7.97 10.93
C PHE A 169 -5.26 -7.19 10.96
N TYR A 170 -6.42 -7.86 10.89
CA TYR A 170 -7.73 -7.21 11.09
C TYR A 170 -7.99 -6.78 12.55
N GLN A 171 -7.22 -7.30 13.51
CA GLN A 171 -7.38 -7.06 14.96
C GLN A 171 -6.15 -6.35 15.54
N ASP A 172 -4.95 -6.84 15.22
CA ASP A 172 -3.66 -6.32 15.70
C ASP A 172 -3.08 -5.19 14.82
N GLY A 173 -3.72 -4.91 13.67
CA GLY A 173 -3.14 -4.08 12.60
C GLY A 173 -2.13 -4.82 11.73
N HIS A 174 -1.91 -4.34 10.51
CA HIS A 174 -1.11 -4.99 9.48
C HIS A 174 0.38 -5.13 9.81
N GLN A 175 0.88 -4.37 10.78
CA GLN A 175 2.30 -4.09 10.95
C GLN A 175 3.12 -5.35 11.25
N GLU A 176 2.61 -6.27 12.07
CA GLU A 176 3.29 -7.54 12.36
C GLU A 176 3.32 -8.48 11.16
N CYS A 177 2.18 -8.64 10.47
CA CYS A 177 2.07 -9.46 9.27
C CYS A 177 3.03 -8.95 8.17
N CYS A 178 3.05 -7.63 7.92
CA CYS A 178 3.98 -7.02 6.99
C CYS A 178 5.44 -7.04 7.49
N ARG A 179 5.72 -7.00 8.80
CA ARG A 179 7.07 -7.14 9.36
C ARG A 179 7.68 -8.49 8.97
N VAL A 180 6.92 -9.58 9.13
CA VAL A 180 7.33 -10.94 8.76
C VAL A 180 7.33 -11.14 7.24
N ARG A 181 6.22 -10.81 6.56
CA ARG A 181 6.03 -11.15 5.13
C ARG A 181 6.58 -10.17 4.12
N LYS A 182 6.98 -8.95 4.52
CA LYS A 182 7.42 -7.88 3.59
C LYS A 182 8.71 -7.19 4.02
N VAL A 183 8.80 -6.70 5.26
CA VAL A 183 9.96 -5.90 5.75
C VAL A 183 11.21 -6.77 5.92
N ARG A 184 11.08 -7.98 6.51
CA ARG A 184 12.22 -8.90 6.67
C ARG A 184 12.75 -9.43 5.33
N PRO A 185 11.92 -9.86 4.36
CA PRO A 185 12.37 -10.17 3.00
C PRO A 185 13.04 -8.99 2.29
N LEU A 186 12.46 -7.79 2.37
CA LEU A 186 13.07 -6.58 1.79
C LEU A 186 14.48 -6.34 2.37
N ARG A 187 14.64 -6.39 3.69
CA ARG A 187 15.96 -6.17 4.33
C ARG A 187 17.01 -7.22 3.89
N ARG A 188 16.61 -8.42 3.48
CA ARG A 188 17.52 -9.41 2.88
C ARG A 188 17.91 -9.04 1.44
N ALA A 189 16.98 -8.52 0.64
CA ALA A 189 17.26 -8.06 -0.73
C ALA A 189 18.18 -6.84 -0.74
N LEU A 190 17.86 -5.82 0.05
CA LEU A 190 18.60 -4.55 0.07
C LEU A 190 20.05 -4.70 0.56
N LYS A 191 20.33 -5.68 1.44
CA LYS A 191 21.70 -6.05 1.83
C LYS A 191 22.58 -6.57 0.68
N GLY A 192 22.02 -6.82 -0.51
CA GLY A 192 22.74 -7.15 -1.74
C GLY A 192 22.85 -6.00 -2.75
N LEU A 193 22.50 -4.76 -2.35
CA LEU A 193 22.38 -3.60 -3.24
C LEU A 193 22.97 -2.33 -2.60
N ARG A 194 23.49 -1.41 -3.43
CA ARG A 194 23.86 -0.04 -3.03
C ARG A 194 22.76 0.97 -3.29
N ALA A 195 21.84 0.67 -4.21
CA ALA A 195 20.68 1.50 -4.45
C ALA A 195 19.43 0.66 -4.76
N TRP A 196 18.25 1.26 -4.61
CA TRP A 196 16.99 0.67 -5.02
C TRP A 196 16.03 1.71 -5.58
N ILE A 197 15.18 1.29 -6.51
CA ILE A 197 14.22 2.14 -7.22
C ILE A 197 12.79 1.75 -6.79
N THR A 198 11.96 2.72 -6.41
CA THR A 198 10.58 2.46 -5.95
C THR A 198 9.54 3.31 -6.66
N GLY A 199 8.33 2.75 -6.83
CA GLY A 199 7.19 3.42 -7.47
C GLY A 199 6.43 4.40 -6.56
N GLN A 200 7.10 5.03 -5.57
CA GLN A 200 6.48 6.06 -4.74
C GLN A 200 6.25 7.35 -5.56
N ARG A 201 5.02 7.86 -5.52
CA ARG A 201 4.60 9.17 -6.05
C ARG A 201 4.11 10.07 -4.91
N ARG A 202 4.21 11.39 -5.06
CA ARG A 202 3.69 12.36 -4.08
C ARG A 202 2.17 12.29 -3.92
N ASP A 203 1.43 12.04 -5.02
CA ASP A 203 -0.04 12.00 -5.02
C ASP A 203 -0.65 10.73 -4.39
N GLN A 204 0.11 9.63 -4.27
CA GLN A 204 -0.36 8.36 -3.67
C GLN A 204 -0.75 8.47 -2.19
N SER A 205 -0.41 9.56 -1.47
CA SER A 205 -0.86 9.76 -0.09
C SER A 205 -0.76 11.24 0.33
N PRO A 206 -1.89 11.92 0.61
CA PRO A 206 -1.94 13.34 0.99
C PRO A 206 -1.18 13.74 2.26
N GLY A 207 -0.51 12.81 2.95
CA GLY A 207 0.37 13.14 4.08
C GLY A 207 1.58 12.24 4.26
N THR A 208 1.55 10.94 3.90
CA THR A 208 2.76 10.09 4.02
C THR A 208 3.72 10.19 2.84
N ARG A 209 3.32 10.80 1.72
CA ARG A 209 4.12 10.81 0.49
C ARG A 209 4.33 12.17 -0.17
N ALA A 210 3.58 13.21 0.25
CA ALA A 210 3.68 14.57 -0.31
C ALA A 210 5.13 15.11 -0.39
N ASN A 211 5.98 14.76 0.58
CA ASN A 211 7.37 15.22 0.68
C ASN A 211 8.41 14.17 0.25
N VAL A 212 8.03 13.13 -0.51
CA VAL A 212 9.01 12.15 -1.02
C VAL A 212 9.99 12.85 -1.99
N PRO A 213 11.32 12.70 -1.82
CA PRO A 213 12.33 13.21 -2.75
C PRO A 213 12.55 12.25 -3.93
N VAL A 214 13.12 12.76 -5.02
CA VAL A 214 13.47 11.98 -6.22
C VAL A 214 14.62 11.01 -5.93
N VAL A 215 15.60 11.45 -5.15
CA VAL A 215 16.66 10.59 -4.59
C VAL A 215 16.97 10.98 -3.14
N GLN A 216 17.30 9.99 -2.32
CA GLN A 216 17.69 10.16 -0.92
C GLN A 216 18.62 9.02 -0.49
N VAL A 217 19.38 9.25 0.59
CA VAL A 217 19.82 8.13 1.45
C VAL A 217 18.58 7.42 1.99
N ASP A 218 18.59 6.09 2.09
CA ASP A 218 17.47 5.36 2.68
C ASP A 218 17.47 5.51 4.22
N PRO A 219 16.38 6.00 4.84
CA PRO A 219 16.30 6.24 6.27
C PRO A 219 15.97 4.97 7.09
N ALA A 220 15.61 3.85 6.46
CA ALA A 220 15.06 2.66 7.14
C ALA A 220 15.82 1.35 6.86
N PHE A 221 16.68 1.33 5.84
CA PHE A 221 17.43 0.15 5.42
C PHE A 221 18.89 0.46 5.11
N GLU A 222 19.75 -0.52 5.42
CA GLU A 222 21.16 -0.56 5.05
C GLU A 222 21.35 -1.40 3.77
N GLY A 223 22.38 -1.06 3.01
CA GLY A 223 22.75 -1.69 1.74
C GLY A 223 23.91 -2.67 1.87
N LEU A 224 24.58 -2.90 0.74
CA LEU A 224 25.71 -3.81 0.57
C LEU A 224 26.92 -3.44 1.45
N ASP A 225 27.25 -2.16 1.55
CA ASP A 225 28.40 -1.69 2.35
C ASP A 225 28.10 -1.64 3.86
N GLY A 226 26.82 -1.75 4.26
CA GLY A 226 26.36 -1.90 5.64
C GLY A 226 26.27 -0.61 6.48
N GLY A 227 25.40 -0.62 7.49
CA GLY A 227 25.20 0.51 8.41
C GLY A 227 24.41 1.70 7.82
N PRO A 228 24.14 2.75 8.63
CA PRO A 228 23.40 3.92 8.18
C PRO A 228 24.13 4.65 7.04
N GLY A 229 23.39 5.07 6.01
CA GLY A 229 23.95 5.76 4.84
C GLY A 229 24.33 4.85 3.65
N SER A 230 24.37 3.53 3.83
CA SER A 230 24.88 2.57 2.83
C SER A 230 23.91 2.18 1.70
N LEU A 231 22.71 2.76 1.65
CA LEU A 231 21.70 2.49 0.62
C LEU A 231 21.09 3.78 0.11
N ILE A 232 20.97 3.92 -1.21
CA ILE A 232 20.34 5.07 -1.87
C ILE A 232 18.98 4.67 -2.46
N LYS A 233 17.92 5.43 -2.17
CA LYS A 233 16.57 5.20 -2.71
C LYS A 233 16.22 6.23 -3.78
N PHE A 234 15.92 5.75 -4.99
CA PHE A 234 15.38 6.53 -6.08
C PHE A 234 13.87 6.35 -6.19
N ASN A 235 13.15 7.43 -6.48
CA ASN A 235 11.70 7.46 -6.66
C ASN A 235 11.36 8.21 -7.96
N PRO A 236 11.54 7.59 -9.15
CA PRO A 236 11.44 8.29 -10.44
C PRO A 236 10.04 8.84 -10.76
N LEU A 237 9.00 8.28 -10.12
CA LEU A 237 7.62 8.71 -10.29
C LEU A 237 7.17 9.75 -9.24
N THR A 238 8.09 10.30 -8.44
CA THR A 238 7.82 11.26 -7.36
C THR A 238 6.90 12.40 -7.78
N ALA A 239 7.20 13.07 -8.89
CA ALA A 239 6.44 14.22 -9.39
C ALA A 239 5.25 13.84 -10.29
N ALA A 240 5.16 12.58 -10.73
CA ALA A 240 4.11 12.12 -11.64
C ALA A 240 2.79 11.87 -10.91
N THR A 241 1.69 12.36 -11.47
CA THR A 241 0.35 11.98 -11.01
C THR A 241 -0.01 10.57 -11.47
N GLY A 242 -0.95 9.93 -10.77
CA GLY A 242 -1.53 8.67 -11.20
C GLY A 242 -2.18 8.77 -12.59
N ALA A 243 -2.71 9.93 -12.97
CA ALA A 243 -3.27 10.16 -14.31
C ALA A 243 -2.19 10.10 -15.41
N GLU A 244 -1.01 10.68 -15.17
CA GLU A 244 0.12 10.62 -16.10
C GLU A 244 0.71 9.22 -16.21
N VAL A 245 0.89 8.52 -15.07
CA VAL A 245 1.31 7.11 -15.07
C VAL A 245 0.31 6.25 -15.85
N TRP A 246 -1.00 6.45 -15.64
CA TRP A 246 -2.04 5.73 -16.38
C TRP A 246 -2.07 6.06 -17.88
N ASN A 247 -1.75 7.29 -18.27
CA ASN A 247 -1.62 7.67 -19.67
C ASN A 247 -0.37 7.05 -20.32
N PHE A 248 0.76 7.03 -19.61
CA PHE A 248 2.01 6.40 -20.05
C PHE A 248 1.82 4.89 -20.26
N LEU A 249 1.30 4.16 -19.26
CA LEU A 249 1.05 2.72 -19.34
C LEU A 249 0.17 2.33 -20.54
N ARG A 250 -0.91 3.11 -20.80
CA ARG A 250 -1.77 2.92 -21.97
C ARG A 250 -1.07 3.22 -23.29
N THR A 251 -0.32 4.31 -23.36
CA THR A 251 0.36 4.76 -24.59
C THR A 251 1.48 3.80 -25.01
N MET A 252 2.22 3.26 -24.04
CA MET A 252 3.31 2.31 -24.26
C MET A 252 2.83 0.84 -24.34
N ASN A 253 1.52 0.60 -24.24
CA ASN A 253 0.91 -0.74 -24.24
C ASN A 253 1.60 -1.70 -23.24
N VAL A 254 1.73 -1.24 -22.00
CA VAL A 254 2.37 -1.96 -20.88
C VAL A 254 1.33 -2.91 -20.25
N PRO A 255 1.69 -4.17 -19.91
CA PRO A 255 0.79 -5.06 -19.20
C PRO A 255 0.48 -4.50 -17.81
N ILE A 256 -0.79 -4.59 -17.41
CA ILE A 256 -1.30 -4.01 -16.15
C ILE A 256 -2.08 -5.06 -15.37
N ASN A 257 -2.14 -4.90 -14.05
CA ASN A 257 -2.85 -5.85 -13.19
C ASN A 257 -4.34 -5.86 -13.53
N ALA A 258 -4.90 -7.05 -13.81
CA ALA A 258 -6.30 -7.24 -14.19
C ALA A 258 -7.32 -6.83 -13.10
N LEU A 259 -6.88 -6.50 -11.87
CA LEU A 259 -7.71 -5.89 -10.84
C LEU A 259 -8.00 -4.40 -11.09
N HIS A 260 -7.19 -3.69 -11.89
CA HIS A 260 -7.41 -2.27 -12.17
C HIS A 260 -8.72 -2.01 -12.94
N SER A 261 -9.15 -2.93 -13.81
CA SER A 261 -10.47 -2.88 -14.46
C SER A 261 -11.64 -3.25 -13.52
N GLN A 262 -11.33 -3.64 -12.29
CA GLN A 262 -12.29 -4.03 -11.23
C GLN A 262 -12.33 -2.99 -10.09
N GLY A 263 -11.79 -1.78 -10.30
CA GLY A 263 -11.82 -0.67 -9.34
C GLY A 263 -10.68 -0.67 -8.31
N TYR A 264 -9.70 -1.57 -8.41
CA TYR A 264 -8.50 -1.53 -7.56
C TYR A 264 -7.52 -0.50 -8.11
N VAL A 265 -7.44 0.68 -7.49
CA VAL A 265 -6.44 1.69 -7.88
C VAL A 265 -5.07 1.36 -7.30
N SER A 266 -4.96 1.26 -5.97
CA SER A 266 -3.74 0.82 -5.28
C SER A 266 -3.81 -0.69 -4.97
N ILE A 267 -2.77 -1.47 -5.34
CA ILE A 267 -2.76 -2.94 -5.20
C ILE A 267 -1.74 -3.44 -4.15
N GLY A 268 -1.99 -4.62 -3.59
CA GLY A 268 -1.05 -5.35 -2.73
C GLY A 268 -1.52 -6.76 -2.41
N CYS A 269 -1.35 -7.20 -1.17
CA CYS A 269 -1.81 -8.51 -0.72
C CYS A 269 -3.35 -8.59 -0.76
N GLU A 270 -3.89 -9.74 -1.18
CA GLU A 270 -5.33 -10.05 -1.27
C GLU A 270 -6.13 -9.58 -0.05
N PRO A 271 -5.84 -10.01 1.19
CA PRO A 271 -6.71 -9.72 2.33
C PRO A 271 -6.51 -8.31 2.89
N CYS A 272 -5.63 -7.51 2.26
CA CYS A 272 -5.28 -6.15 2.68
C CYS A 272 -5.54 -5.11 1.59
N THR A 273 -6.24 -5.51 0.52
CA THR A 273 -6.55 -4.67 -0.64
C THR A 273 -8.00 -4.87 -1.09
N ARG A 274 -8.76 -3.79 -1.25
CA ARG A 274 -10.13 -3.76 -1.81
C ARG A 274 -10.23 -2.70 -2.93
N PRO A 275 -11.21 -2.78 -3.84
CA PRO A 275 -11.45 -1.71 -4.79
C PRO A 275 -11.96 -0.44 -4.08
N VAL A 276 -11.86 0.70 -4.75
CA VAL A 276 -12.38 2.00 -4.30
C VAL A 276 -13.53 2.46 -5.18
N LEU A 277 -14.48 3.21 -4.61
CA LEU A 277 -15.59 3.79 -5.36
C LEU A 277 -15.11 4.95 -6.27
N PRO A 278 -15.87 5.34 -7.30
CA PRO A 278 -15.57 6.51 -8.11
C PRO A 278 -15.27 7.74 -7.25
N GLY A 279 -14.07 8.30 -7.44
CA GLY A 279 -13.56 9.46 -6.71
C GLY A 279 -12.85 9.14 -5.38
N GLN A 280 -13.11 8.01 -4.71
CA GLN A 280 -12.42 7.67 -3.45
C GLN A 280 -10.90 7.61 -3.63
N HIS A 281 -10.17 8.08 -2.62
CA HIS A 281 -8.73 8.19 -2.68
C HIS A 281 -8.09 6.79 -2.73
N GLU A 282 -7.02 6.60 -3.53
CA GLU A 282 -6.48 5.26 -3.83
C GLU A 282 -6.06 4.44 -2.60
N ARG A 283 -5.72 5.11 -1.49
CA ARG A 283 -5.38 4.48 -0.19
C ARG A 283 -6.59 4.03 0.62
N GLU A 284 -7.82 4.45 0.31
CA GLU A 284 -9.05 3.94 0.95
C GLU A 284 -9.31 2.45 0.63
N GLY A 285 -8.64 1.92 -0.39
CA GLY A 285 -8.60 0.50 -0.71
C GLY A 285 -7.61 -0.31 0.15
N ARG A 286 -6.80 0.33 1.00
CA ARG A 286 -5.61 -0.27 1.65
C ARG A 286 -5.73 -0.22 3.16
N TRP A 287 -5.66 -1.39 3.80
CA TRP A 287 -5.82 -1.52 5.27
C TRP A 287 -7.04 -0.74 5.79
N TRP A 288 -8.18 -0.89 5.12
CA TRP A 288 -9.35 -0.02 5.28
C TRP A 288 -10.02 -0.06 6.66
N TRP A 289 -9.68 -1.06 7.48
CA TRP A 289 -10.11 -1.20 8.87
C TRP A 289 -9.18 -0.44 9.85
N GLU A 290 -7.99 -0.05 9.41
CA GLU A 290 -7.11 0.86 10.14
C GLU A 290 -7.47 2.33 9.86
N ASP A 291 -6.85 3.22 10.62
CA ASP A 291 -7.06 4.65 10.58
C ASP A 291 -6.07 5.34 9.60
N ALA A 292 -6.47 6.48 9.03
CA ALA A 292 -5.75 7.26 8.03
C ALA A 292 -4.21 7.23 8.10
N THR A 293 -3.66 7.63 9.24
CA THR A 293 -2.21 7.86 9.39
C THR A 293 -1.42 6.58 9.63
N ALA A 294 -2.10 5.47 9.92
CA ALA A 294 -1.51 4.14 10.03
C ALA A 294 -1.37 3.43 8.66
N LYS A 295 -2.08 3.89 7.62
CA LYS A 295 -2.16 3.27 6.27
C LYS A 295 -0.90 3.46 5.41
N GLU A 296 0.30 3.35 5.99
CA GLU A 296 1.55 3.34 5.23
C GLU A 296 2.42 2.11 5.51
N CYS A 297 3.05 1.62 4.45
CA CYS A 297 3.76 0.35 4.47
C CYS A 297 5.03 0.46 5.31
N GLY A 298 5.33 -0.58 6.08
CA GLY A 298 6.57 -0.72 6.87
C GLY A 298 7.88 -0.67 6.07
N LEU A 299 7.83 -0.50 4.74
CA LEU A 299 9.00 -0.31 3.86
C LEU A 299 9.38 1.18 3.66
N HIS A 300 8.53 2.12 4.09
CA HIS A 300 8.73 3.55 3.77
C HIS A 300 8.54 4.46 5.01
N LYS A 301 8.55 3.89 6.22
CA LYS A 301 8.26 4.64 7.45
C LYS A 301 9.24 5.78 7.76
N GLY A 302 10.52 5.65 7.39
CA GLY A 302 11.50 6.72 7.57
C GLY A 302 11.34 7.92 6.62
N ASN A 303 10.39 7.88 5.67
CA ASN A 303 9.95 9.06 4.92
C ASN A 303 8.88 9.88 5.66
N LEU A 304 8.47 9.44 6.86
CA LEU A 304 7.73 10.25 7.82
C LEU A 304 8.76 11.00 8.67
N ASN A 305 8.61 12.31 8.83
CA ASN A 305 9.60 13.13 9.54
C ASN A 305 9.74 12.68 11.01
N GLU A 306 10.84 12.00 11.36
CA GLU A 306 11.07 11.44 12.71
C GLU A 306 11.33 12.49 13.81
N GLN A 307 11.34 13.78 13.46
CA GLN A 307 11.55 14.92 14.39
C GLN A 307 10.48 15.08 15.49
N GLN A 308 9.49 14.18 15.59
CA GLN A 308 8.53 14.12 16.71
C GLN A 308 8.35 12.72 17.30
N THR A 309 9.25 11.77 17.01
CA THR A 309 9.20 10.39 17.57
C THR A 309 10.17 10.11 18.72
N THR A 310 11.05 11.06 19.08
CA THR A 310 12.03 10.88 20.16
C THR A 310 12.10 12.06 21.14
N GLU A 311 11.04 12.28 21.93
CA GLU A 311 11.20 12.95 23.25
C GLU A 311 10.05 12.65 24.24
N SER A 312 9.87 11.37 24.58
CA SER A 312 9.12 10.99 25.80
C SER A 312 10.00 11.16 27.04
N GLY A 313 10.40 12.39 27.36
CA GLY A 313 11.40 12.65 28.39
C GLY A 313 11.57 14.11 28.85
N ILE A 314 10.71 14.55 29.77
CA ILE A 314 10.93 15.67 30.71
C ILE A 314 11.18 17.07 30.11
N GLY A 315 10.09 17.84 29.99
CA GLY A 315 10.05 19.13 30.70
C GLY A 315 10.51 20.42 30.00
N ALA A 316 9.94 20.75 28.84
CA ALA A 316 9.83 22.15 28.39
C ALA A 316 8.47 22.42 27.74
N ALA A 317 7.76 23.47 28.17
CA ALA A 317 6.48 23.86 27.60
C ALA A 317 6.68 24.73 26.35
N VAL A 318 6.83 24.10 25.19
CA VAL A 318 6.70 24.80 23.91
C VAL A 318 5.21 25.02 23.63
N GLU A 319 4.78 26.28 23.52
CA GLU A 319 3.41 26.62 23.11
C GLU A 319 3.20 26.26 21.63
N VAL A 320 2.76 25.03 21.38
CA VAL A 320 2.32 24.61 20.04
C VAL A 320 1.05 25.38 19.70
N GLN A 321 1.15 26.31 18.74
CA GLN A 321 0.04 27.14 18.27
C GLN A 321 -1.16 26.28 17.86
N ASP A 322 -2.35 26.76 18.18
CA ASP A 322 -3.60 26.05 17.94
C ASP A 322 -4.08 26.23 16.48
N ILE A 323 -4.78 25.21 15.96
CA ILE A 323 -5.26 25.13 14.57
C ILE A 323 -6.79 24.97 14.52
N PHE A 324 -7.42 25.14 13.37
CA PHE A 324 -8.87 25.38 13.25
C PHE A 324 -9.29 26.64 14.01
N THR A 325 -8.70 27.78 13.63
CA THR A 325 -8.91 29.10 14.26
C THR A 325 -9.96 29.95 13.55
N GLY A 326 -10.67 29.41 12.57
CA GLY A 326 -11.78 30.07 11.89
C GLY A 326 -12.90 30.47 12.86
N LYS A 327 -13.47 31.67 12.66
CA LYS A 327 -14.46 32.31 13.57
C LYS A 327 -15.67 31.45 13.93
N ASN A 328 -16.02 30.47 13.09
CA ASN A 328 -17.18 29.61 13.24
C ASN A 328 -16.84 28.21 13.82
N VAL A 329 -15.56 27.91 14.10
CA VAL A 329 -15.15 26.66 14.74
C VAL A 329 -15.12 26.85 16.27
N THR A 330 -16.05 26.20 16.97
CA THR A 330 -16.13 26.28 18.42
C THR A 330 -15.11 25.34 19.08
N ALA A 331 -14.18 25.87 19.89
CA ALA A 331 -13.34 25.03 20.75
C ALA A 331 -14.19 24.45 21.89
N LEU A 332 -14.22 23.11 22.00
CA LEU A 332 -15.04 22.39 22.97
C LEU A 332 -14.20 21.91 24.16
N SER A 333 -14.78 22.00 25.36
CA SER A 333 -14.18 21.42 26.57
C SER A 333 -14.41 19.91 26.66
N ARG A 334 -13.69 19.25 27.58
CA ARG A 334 -13.91 17.82 27.86
C ARG A 334 -15.32 17.56 28.37
N GLU A 335 -15.79 18.42 29.27
CA GLU A 335 -17.10 18.35 29.93
C GLU A 335 -18.24 18.55 28.92
N GLU A 336 -18.03 19.37 27.89
CA GLU A 336 -18.98 19.56 26.79
C GLU A 336 -19.05 18.32 25.88
N ILE A 337 -17.91 17.69 25.59
CA ILE A 337 -17.87 16.43 24.84
C ILE A 337 -18.48 15.27 25.65
N GLU A 338 -18.15 15.16 26.94
CA GLU A 338 -18.76 14.18 27.84
C GLU A 338 -20.28 14.35 27.87
N ARG A 339 -20.80 15.58 28.03
CA ARG A 339 -22.25 15.88 27.92
C ARG A 339 -22.83 15.50 26.55
N ALA A 340 -22.12 15.81 25.46
CA ALA A 340 -22.57 15.49 24.10
C ALA A 340 -22.64 13.98 23.80
N THR A 341 -21.95 13.14 24.58
CA THR A 341 -22.09 11.66 24.54
C THR A 341 -23.12 11.13 25.55
N ALA A 342 -23.26 11.78 26.72
CA ALA A 342 -24.14 11.33 27.80
C ALA A 342 -25.62 11.75 27.61
N GLU A 343 -25.90 12.83 26.89
CA GLU A 343 -27.23 13.46 26.83
C GLU A 343 -27.71 13.71 25.38
N PRO A 344 -29.02 13.56 25.09
CA PRO A 344 -29.61 14.06 23.84
C PRO A 344 -29.45 15.59 23.73
N ARG A 345 -29.13 16.09 22.53
CA ARG A 345 -28.71 17.48 22.34
C ARG A 345 -29.63 18.25 21.38
N ASP A 346 -29.80 19.55 21.64
CA ASP A 346 -30.67 20.44 20.85
C ASP A 346 -30.15 20.80 19.46
N LYS A 347 -28.83 20.77 19.24
CA LYS A 347 -28.18 21.03 17.95
C LYS A 347 -27.45 19.80 17.43
N ALA A 348 -27.35 19.64 16.11
CA ALA A 348 -26.40 18.72 15.49
C ALA A 348 -24.96 19.19 15.75
N GLY A 349 -23.96 18.32 15.59
CA GLY A 349 -22.56 18.70 15.79
C GLY A 349 -21.60 17.97 14.85
N LEU A 350 -20.78 18.72 14.13
CA LEU A 350 -19.62 18.19 13.39
C LEU A 350 -18.35 18.58 14.18
N VAL A 351 -17.66 17.60 14.76
CA VAL A 351 -16.50 17.86 15.64
C VAL A 351 -15.26 17.19 15.07
N VAL A 352 -14.16 17.95 14.99
CA VAL A 352 -12.82 17.40 14.75
C VAL A 352 -12.10 17.10 16.07
N LEU A 353 -11.70 15.85 16.28
CA LEU A 353 -10.70 15.47 17.28
C LEU A 353 -9.32 15.64 16.65
N TYR A 354 -8.47 16.52 17.19
CA TYR A 354 -7.21 16.90 16.56
C TYR A 354 -6.04 17.02 17.54
N ALA A 355 -4.85 17.15 16.98
CA ALA A 355 -3.63 17.51 17.70
C ALA A 355 -2.89 18.59 16.90
N PRO A 356 -2.48 19.73 17.47
CA PRO A 356 -1.93 20.84 16.68
C PRO A 356 -0.62 20.52 15.94
N TRP A 357 0.18 19.58 16.45
CA TRP A 357 1.40 19.08 15.81
C TRP A 357 1.14 18.10 14.65
N CYS A 358 -0.10 17.63 14.46
CA CYS A 358 -0.41 16.64 13.43
C CYS A 358 -0.56 17.29 12.05
N GLN A 359 0.34 16.96 11.11
CA GLN A 359 0.28 17.42 9.72
C GLN A 359 -1.06 17.14 9.02
N TYR A 360 -1.76 16.06 9.37
CA TYR A 360 -3.08 15.73 8.80
C TYR A 360 -4.21 16.60 9.36
N SER A 361 -4.00 17.19 10.54
CA SER A 361 -4.91 18.18 11.11
C SER A 361 -4.65 19.54 10.49
N GLN A 362 -3.37 19.92 10.33
CA GLN A 362 -2.94 21.14 9.64
C GLN A 362 -3.42 21.16 8.17
N ALA A 363 -3.24 20.07 7.43
CA ALA A 363 -3.67 19.94 6.03
C ALA A 363 -5.21 19.92 5.84
N MET A 364 -5.99 19.85 6.93
CA MET A 364 -7.45 19.91 6.92
C MET A 364 -8.00 21.27 7.37
N ASP A 365 -7.14 22.16 7.87
CA ASP A 365 -7.53 23.42 8.54
C ASP A 365 -8.40 24.30 7.63
N GLU A 366 -7.91 24.62 6.43
CA GLU A 366 -8.63 25.46 5.46
C GLU A 366 -10.01 24.89 5.09
N ALA A 367 -10.09 23.60 4.74
CA ALA A 367 -11.35 22.96 4.35
C ALA A 367 -12.35 22.89 5.51
N PHE A 368 -11.89 22.61 6.74
CA PHE A 368 -12.78 22.54 7.90
C PHE A 368 -13.28 23.94 8.33
N ASN A 369 -12.46 24.98 8.19
CA ASN A 369 -12.90 26.36 8.38
C ASN A 369 -13.94 26.78 7.32
N GLN A 370 -13.74 26.45 6.03
CA GLN A 370 -14.74 26.71 4.98
C GLN A 370 -16.07 25.97 5.21
N VAL A 371 -16.03 24.74 5.76
CA VAL A 371 -17.23 24.01 6.21
C VAL A 371 -17.92 24.73 7.37
N ALA A 372 -17.15 25.28 8.34
CA ALA A 372 -17.70 26.05 9.45
C ALA A 372 -18.40 27.34 8.98
N ASP A 373 -17.79 28.07 8.06
CA ASP A 373 -18.38 29.27 7.45
C ASP A 373 -19.64 28.94 6.64
N THR A 374 -19.65 27.83 5.90
CA THR A 374 -20.84 27.36 5.15
C THR A 374 -21.98 26.94 6.09
N LEU A 375 -21.68 26.52 7.32
CA LEU A 375 -22.66 26.03 8.30
C LEU A 375 -23.04 27.06 9.38
N GLU A 376 -22.53 28.29 9.32
CA GLU A 376 -22.72 29.38 10.32
C GLU A 376 -24.19 29.68 10.67
N HIS A 377 -25.11 29.47 9.73
CA HIS A 377 -26.56 29.71 9.92
C HIS A 377 -27.38 28.42 10.02
N SER A 378 -26.72 27.27 10.13
CA SER A 378 -27.35 25.94 10.21
C SER A 378 -27.62 25.50 11.67
N PRO A 379 -28.44 24.47 11.90
CA PRO A 379 -28.60 23.86 13.23
C PRO A 379 -27.43 22.93 13.63
N VAL A 380 -26.30 22.98 12.93
CA VAL A 380 -25.09 22.19 13.17
C VAL A 380 -24.03 23.08 13.83
N LEU A 381 -23.60 22.70 15.02
CA LEU A 381 -22.39 23.24 15.65
C LEU A 381 -21.17 22.66 14.94
N VAL A 382 -20.31 23.50 14.36
CA VAL A 382 -18.98 23.05 13.91
C VAL A 382 -17.99 23.32 15.04
N GLY A 383 -17.29 22.27 15.47
CA GLY A 383 -16.46 22.32 16.66
C GLY A 383 -15.15 21.56 16.54
N LYS A 384 -14.26 21.80 17.49
CA LYS A 384 -12.96 21.15 17.60
C LYS A 384 -12.68 20.74 19.04
N PHE A 385 -12.05 19.59 19.22
CA PHE A 385 -11.61 19.10 20.52
C PHE A 385 -10.14 18.68 20.42
N ARG A 386 -9.28 19.37 21.18
CA ARG A 386 -7.86 19.06 21.26
C ARG A 386 -7.68 17.77 22.06
N ALA A 387 -7.25 16.71 21.39
CA ALA A 387 -7.33 15.33 21.86
C ALA A 387 -5.96 14.64 21.99
N ASP A 388 -4.87 15.41 21.98
CA ASP A 388 -3.55 14.97 22.45
C ASP A 388 -3.38 15.20 23.97
N GLY A 389 -2.16 14.99 24.48
CA GLY A 389 -1.86 15.11 25.92
C GLY A 389 -2.79 14.26 26.80
N ASP A 390 -3.24 14.84 27.91
CA ASP A 390 -4.08 14.17 28.91
C ASP A 390 -5.47 13.77 28.38
N GLN A 391 -5.94 14.41 27.30
CA GLN A 391 -7.24 14.10 26.68
C GLN A 391 -7.19 12.84 25.79
N LYS A 392 -5.98 12.41 25.39
CA LYS A 392 -5.79 11.30 24.45
C LYS A 392 -6.41 9.99 24.94
N ALA A 393 -6.16 9.62 26.21
CA ALA A 393 -6.68 8.37 26.77
C ALA A 393 -8.22 8.36 26.83
N TYR A 394 -8.83 9.49 27.20
CA TYR A 394 -10.28 9.65 27.20
C TYR A 394 -10.86 9.55 25.78
N ALA A 395 -10.26 10.25 24.82
CA ALA A 395 -10.71 10.24 23.43
C ALA A 395 -10.57 8.86 22.76
N GLN A 396 -9.48 8.12 23.05
CA GLN A 396 -9.30 6.76 22.55
C GLN A 396 -10.34 5.77 23.10
N GLN A 397 -10.74 5.92 24.37
CA GLN A 397 -11.71 5.04 25.01
C GLN A 397 -13.17 5.38 24.65
N ASN A 398 -13.52 6.65 24.49
CA ASN A 398 -14.91 7.11 24.42
C ASN A 398 -15.31 7.73 23.08
N LEU A 399 -14.37 8.22 22.27
CA LEU A 399 -14.62 9.03 21.08
C LEU A 399 -14.14 8.38 19.77
N GLN A 400 -13.88 7.08 19.76
CA GLN A 400 -13.44 6.32 18.58
C GLN A 400 -12.13 6.86 17.94
N LEU A 401 -11.33 7.60 18.71
CA LEU A 401 -10.04 8.12 18.30
C LEU A 401 -9.04 6.97 18.20
N VAL A 402 -8.45 6.78 17.02
CA VAL A 402 -7.26 5.92 16.85
C VAL A 402 -6.09 6.79 16.35
N THR A 403 -6.35 7.70 15.41
CA THR A 403 -5.38 8.69 14.89
C THR A 403 -6.01 10.07 14.66
N PHE A 404 -5.17 11.07 14.39
CA PHE A 404 -5.59 12.46 14.16
C PHE A 404 -5.56 12.88 12.68
N PRO A 405 -6.48 13.75 12.24
CA PRO A 405 -7.72 14.09 12.92
C PRO A 405 -8.76 12.98 12.73
N THR A 406 -9.56 12.73 13.76
CA THR A 406 -10.78 11.91 13.67
C THR A 406 -11.97 12.87 13.64
N ILE A 407 -12.83 12.78 12.63
CA ILE A 407 -14.05 13.60 12.55
C ILE A 407 -15.22 12.77 13.06
N LEU A 408 -16.03 13.37 13.92
CA LEU A 408 -17.26 12.79 14.48
C LEU A 408 -18.46 13.66 14.12
N PHE A 409 -19.54 13.04 13.69
CA PHE A 409 -20.85 13.67 13.64
C PHE A 409 -21.74 13.17 14.78
N PHE A 410 -22.31 14.13 15.49
CA PHE A 410 -23.22 13.94 16.61
C PHE A 410 -24.65 14.31 16.11
N PRO A 411 -25.59 13.37 15.95
CA PRO A 411 -26.94 13.67 15.43
C PRO A 411 -27.86 14.30 16.48
N ARG A 412 -28.65 15.31 16.08
CA ARG A 412 -29.59 16.05 16.97
C ARG A 412 -30.56 15.09 17.67
N GLY A 413 -30.89 15.36 18.93
CA GLY A 413 -31.86 14.56 19.70
C GLY A 413 -31.39 13.16 20.07
N THR A 414 -30.12 12.80 19.83
CA THR A 414 -29.56 11.49 20.14
C THR A 414 -28.25 11.60 20.94
N ARG A 415 -27.88 10.50 21.60
CA ARG A 415 -26.54 10.26 22.18
C ARG A 415 -25.56 9.60 21.17
N ALA A 416 -25.95 9.46 19.91
CA ALA A 416 -25.18 8.71 18.94
C ALA A 416 -23.92 9.48 18.50
N VAL A 417 -22.85 8.75 18.22
CA VAL A 417 -21.57 9.29 17.74
C VAL A 417 -21.19 8.54 16.47
N VAL A 418 -21.29 9.21 15.33
CA VAL A 418 -21.02 8.63 14.01
C VAL A 418 -19.64 9.11 13.53
N LYS A 419 -18.65 8.22 13.51
CA LYS A 419 -17.32 8.53 12.94
C LYS A 419 -17.43 8.71 11.43
N TYR A 420 -16.77 9.75 10.91
CA TYR A 420 -16.65 9.97 9.46
C TYR A 420 -15.83 8.84 8.82
N PRO A 421 -16.34 8.12 7.81
CA PRO A 421 -15.72 6.88 7.32
C PRO A 421 -14.73 7.06 6.15
N SER A 422 -14.52 8.30 5.70
CA SER A 422 -13.83 8.63 4.45
C SER A 422 -12.52 9.39 4.71
N GLU A 423 -11.54 9.20 3.82
CA GLU A 423 -10.26 9.94 3.88
C GLU A 423 -10.28 11.25 3.12
N ARG A 424 -11.29 11.44 2.25
CA ARG A 424 -11.58 12.70 1.56
C ARG A 424 -12.13 13.72 2.56
N ARG A 425 -11.38 14.79 2.81
CA ARG A 425 -11.69 15.80 3.85
C ARG A 425 -11.86 17.21 3.26
N ASP A 426 -12.13 17.26 1.97
CA ASP A 426 -12.60 18.43 1.23
C ASP A 426 -13.99 18.90 1.68
N VAL A 427 -14.30 20.16 1.37
CA VAL A 427 -15.53 20.86 1.77
C VAL A 427 -16.78 20.10 1.30
N ASP A 428 -16.82 19.67 0.04
CA ASP A 428 -17.96 18.95 -0.54
C ASP A 428 -18.23 17.62 0.17
N SER A 429 -17.18 16.81 0.41
CA SER A 429 -17.31 15.51 1.08
C SER A 429 -17.76 15.65 2.54
N LEU A 430 -17.33 16.70 3.24
CA LEU A 430 -17.75 17.01 4.61
C LEU A 430 -19.18 17.55 4.68
N LEU A 431 -19.57 18.46 3.79
CA LEU A 431 -20.94 18.99 3.71
C LEU A 431 -21.94 17.91 3.30
N ALA A 432 -21.58 17.02 2.35
CA ALA A 432 -22.39 15.88 1.95
C ALA A 432 -22.65 14.91 3.12
N PHE A 433 -21.65 14.71 3.98
CA PHE A 433 -21.79 13.90 5.20
C PHE A 433 -22.68 14.58 6.25
N VAL A 434 -22.51 15.87 6.51
CA VAL A 434 -23.41 16.61 7.42
C VAL A 434 -24.86 16.55 6.93
N LYS A 435 -25.07 16.70 5.61
CA LYS A 435 -26.39 16.68 4.97
C LYS A 435 -27.10 15.32 5.05
N SER A 436 -26.40 14.21 5.31
CA SER A 436 -27.05 12.89 5.47
C SER A 436 -27.74 12.70 6.83
N PHE A 437 -27.66 13.69 7.73
CA PHE A 437 -28.31 13.71 9.04
C PHE A 437 -29.16 14.97 9.29
N GLN A 438 -29.58 15.67 8.22
CA GLN A 438 -30.46 16.84 8.24
C GLN A 438 -31.83 16.52 7.65
#